data_AF-A0A366XV06-F1
#
_entry.id   AF-A0A366XV06-F1
#
_cell.length_a   1.000
_cell.length_b   1.000
_cell.length_c   1.000
_cell.angle_alpha   90.00
_cell.angle_beta   90.00
_cell.angle_gamma   90.00
#
_symmetry.space_group_name_H-M   'P 1'
#
loop_
_entity.id
_entity.type
_entity.pdbx_description
1 polymer ?
#
loop_
_entity_poly.entity_id
_entity_poly.type
_entity_poly.pdbx_seq_one_letter_code
_entity_poly.pdbx_strand_id
1 'polypeptide(L)'
;MGNIIASLIATFVTLPLLGWIVCYALSLKITKDKKKAFKISVDFTTFLLIIACHYLLYEISGKSFLWVIIITLILTGVLFSFLHWKTKEELKFFKIMKGVWRFNFLLFSISYLLLLMLGLTHRISVI
;
A
#
# COMPACT_ATOMS: atom_id res chain seq x y z
N MET A 1 21.00 -22.76 -0.24
CA MET A 1 21.12 -22.36 -1.67
C MET A 1 19.79 -22.53 -2.39
N GLY A 2 18.79 -21.69 -2.10
CA GLY A 2 17.53 -21.79 -2.81
C GLY A 2 16.47 -20.94 -2.15
N ASN A 3 16.58 -19.62 -2.32
CA ASN A 3 15.48 -18.73 -2.03
C ASN A 3 15.64 -17.41 -2.81
N ILE A 4 16.03 -17.53 -4.09
CA ILE A 4 16.02 -16.40 -5.03
C ILE A 4 14.62 -15.76 -5.03
N ILE A 5 13.57 -16.59 -4.97
CA ILE A 5 12.17 -16.17 -4.86
C ILE A 5 11.95 -15.37 -3.56
N ALA A 6 12.40 -15.86 -2.40
CA ALA A 6 12.23 -15.13 -1.14
C ALA A 6 13.02 -13.81 -1.11
N SER A 7 14.24 -13.78 -1.68
CA SER A 7 15.03 -12.54 -1.81
C SER A 7 14.36 -11.54 -2.76
N LEU A 8 13.78 -12.02 -3.86
CA LEU A 8 12.98 -11.19 -4.76
C LEU A 8 11.78 -10.60 -4.02
N ILE A 9 11.02 -11.43 -3.31
CA ILE A 9 9.84 -11.00 -2.54
C ILE A 9 10.26 -10.00 -1.46
N ALA A 10 11.34 -10.26 -0.73
CA ALA A 10 11.87 -9.34 0.28
C ALA A 10 12.30 -8.01 -0.32
N THR A 11 12.91 -8.00 -1.51
CA THR A 11 13.27 -6.77 -2.23
C THR A 11 12.03 -6.00 -2.64
N PHE A 12 11.01 -6.68 -3.15
CA PHE A 12 9.75 -6.07 -3.50
C PHE A 12 9.04 -5.47 -2.29
N VAL A 13 9.01 -6.19 -1.16
CA VAL A 13 8.40 -5.75 0.09
C VAL A 13 9.17 -4.58 0.72
N THR A 14 10.49 -4.57 0.64
CA THR A 14 11.33 -3.45 1.15
C THR A 14 11.35 -2.23 0.23
N LEU A 15 11.03 -2.40 -1.06
CA LEU A 15 10.92 -1.30 -2.02
C LEU A 15 9.56 -1.36 -2.71
N PRO A 16 8.47 -0.99 -2.02
CA PRO A 16 7.13 -0.94 -2.61
C PRO A 16 7.05 -0.06 -3.86
N LEU A 17 7.92 0.96 -3.95
CA LEU A 17 8.12 1.76 -5.17
C LEU A 17 8.63 0.95 -6.36
N LEU A 18 9.59 0.03 -6.16
CA LEU A 18 10.01 -0.92 -7.20
C LEU A 18 8.87 -1.87 -7.56
N GLY A 19 8.10 -2.34 -6.56
CA GLY A 19 6.88 -3.10 -6.78
C GLY A 19 5.91 -2.38 -7.72
N TRP A 20 5.68 -1.09 -7.49
CA TRP A 20 4.82 -0.28 -8.34
C TRP A 20 5.33 -0.20 -9.78
N ILE A 21 6.62 0.09 -9.98
CA ILE A 21 7.23 0.22 -11.32
C ILE A 21 7.11 -1.10 -12.10
N VAL A 22 7.44 -2.22 -11.45
CA VAL A 22 7.39 -3.55 -12.08
C VAL A 22 5.94 -3.95 -12.39
N CYS A 23 5.03 -3.77 -11.44
CA CYS A 23 3.61 -4.06 -11.65
C CYS A 23 3.00 -3.17 -12.74
N TYR A 24 3.43 -1.92 -12.85
CA TYR A 24 3.00 -1.02 -13.93
C TYR A 24 3.51 -1.51 -15.28
N ALA A 25 4.79 -1.86 -15.39
CA ALA A 25 5.38 -2.38 -16.64
C ALA A 25 4.70 -3.69 -17.11
N LEU A 26 4.46 -4.62 -16.18
CA LEU A 26 3.75 -5.87 -16.47
C LEU A 26 2.29 -5.62 -16.87
N SER A 27 1.58 -4.79 -16.12
CA SER A 27 0.18 -4.45 -16.40
C SER A 27 0.03 -3.72 -17.74
N LEU A 28 1.01 -2.91 -18.14
CA LEU A 28 1.03 -2.21 -19.42
C LEU A 28 1.21 -3.19 -20.59
N LYS A 29 2.08 -4.20 -20.45
CA LYS A 29 2.24 -5.27 -21.45
C LYS A 29 0.97 -6.09 -21.64
N ILE A 30 0.28 -6.43 -20.55
CA ILE A 30 -0.93 -7.27 -20.60
C ILE A 30 -2.14 -6.47 -21.12
N THR A 31 -2.34 -5.27 -20.58
CA THR A 31 -3.58 -4.52 -20.82
C THR A 31 -3.50 -3.64 -22.06
N LYS A 32 -2.29 -3.26 -22.49
CA LYS A 32 -2.00 -2.31 -23.59
C LYS A 32 -2.66 -0.92 -23.45
N ASP A 33 -3.38 -0.67 -22.36
CA ASP A 33 -4.01 0.60 -22.02
C ASP A 33 -3.32 1.19 -20.78
N LYS A 34 -2.70 2.36 -20.97
CA LYS A 34 -1.99 3.11 -19.91
C LYS A 34 -2.90 3.40 -18.71
N LYS A 35 -4.16 3.77 -18.93
CA LYS A 35 -5.11 4.13 -17.85
C LYS A 35 -5.52 2.91 -17.05
N LYS A 36 -5.70 1.75 -17.69
CA LYS A 36 -6.11 0.51 -17.01
C LYS A 36 -4.91 -0.16 -16.33
N ALA A 37 -3.74 -0.14 -16.95
CA ALA A 37 -2.50 -0.62 -16.37
C ALA A 37 -2.11 0.13 -15.09
N PHE A 38 -2.21 1.47 -15.09
CA PHE A 38 -1.97 2.29 -13.90
C PHE A 38 -2.90 1.93 -12.75
N LYS A 39 -4.18 1.66 -13.02
CA LYS A 39 -5.15 1.29 -11.99
C LYS A 39 -4.79 -0.05 -11.34
N ILE A 40 -4.51 -1.06 -12.16
CA ILE A 40 -4.19 -2.42 -11.67
C ILE A 40 -2.88 -2.40 -10.85
N SER A 41 -1.88 -1.66 -11.30
CA SER A 41 -0.60 -1.55 -10.60
C SER A 41 -0.71 -0.82 -9.26
N VAL A 42 -1.51 0.24 -9.18
CA VAL A 42 -1.83 0.89 -7.90
C VAL A 42 -2.56 -0.07 -6.96
N ASP A 43 -3.54 -0.83 -7.48
CA ASP A 43 -4.30 -1.77 -6.67
C ASP A 43 -3.38 -2.84 -6.04
N PHE A 44 -2.49 -3.41 -6.85
CA PHE A 44 -1.51 -4.41 -6.38
C PHE A 44 -0.48 -3.84 -5.41
N THR A 45 0.04 -2.63 -5.68
CA THR A 45 1.04 -2.01 -4.81
C THR A 45 0.47 -1.63 -3.45
N THR A 46 -0.82 -1.33 -3.38
CA THR A 46 -1.50 -1.03 -2.10
C THR A 46 -1.43 -2.24 -1.16
N PHE A 47 -1.71 -3.45 -1.66
CA PHE A 47 -1.55 -4.67 -0.87
C PHE A 47 -0.11 -4.86 -0.38
N LEU A 48 0.84 -4.60 -1.27
CA LEU A 48 2.25 -4.74 -0.95
C LEU A 48 2.71 -3.72 0.11
N LEU A 49 2.25 -2.47 0.02
CA LEU A 49 2.48 -1.41 1.02
C LEU A 49 1.90 -1.76 2.38
N ILE A 50 0.70 -2.34 2.43
CA ILE A 50 0.08 -2.78 3.68
C ILE A 50 0.97 -3.81 4.39
N ILE A 51 1.48 -4.80 3.64
CA ILE A 51 2.38 -5.83 4.16
C ILE A 51 3.71 -5.20 4.60
N ALA A 52 4.28 -4.31 3.80
CA ALA A 52 5.54 -3.63 4.09
C ALA A 52 5.46 -2.80 5.38
N CYS A 53 4.40 -2.00 5.55
CA CYS A 53 4.16 -1.22 6.77
C CYS A 53 3.99 -2.13 8.00
N HIS A 54 3.33 -3.28 7.86
CA HIS A 54 3.20 -4.24 8.95
C HIS A 54 4.56 -4.74 9.45
N TYR A 55 5.43 -5.17 8.52
CA TYR A 55 6.76 -5.65 8.87
C TYR A 55 7.64 -4.57 9.47
N LEU A 56 7.64 -3.35 8.90
CA LEU A 56 8.40 -2.22 9.47
C LEU A 56 7.97 -1.89 10.90
N LEU A 57 6.66 -1.85 11.16
CA LEU A 57 6.13 -1.61 12.51
C LEU A 57 6.53 -2.72 13.48
N TYR A 58 6.49 -3.98 13.03
CA TYR A 58 6.90 -5.12 13.83
C TYR A 58 8.39 -5.05 14.17
N GLU A 59 9.24 -4.69 13.21
CA GLU A 59 10.69 -4.57 13.40
C GLU A 59 11.04 -3.42 14.37
N ILE A 60 10.36 -2.28 14.27
CA ILE A 60 10.63 -1.11 15.13
C ILE A 60 10.10 -1.33 16.56
N SER A 61 8.92 -1.92 16.70
CA SER A 61 8.21 -1.94 17.99
C SER A 61 8.24 -3.28 18.70
N GLY A 62 8.71 -4.34 18.05
CA GLY A 62 8.75 -5.72 18.60
C GLY A 62 7.37 -6.35 18.84
N LYS A 63 6.29 -5.69 18.42
CA LYS A 63 4.90 -6.15 18.58
C LYS A 63 4.13 -6.02 17.27
N SER A 64 3.15 -6.89 17.09
CA SER A 64 2.28 -6.86 15.90
C SER A 64 1.22 -5.77 16.03
N PHE A 65 1.28 -4.77 15.15
CA PHE A 65 0.29 -3.68 15.06
C PHE A 65 -0.70 -3.88 13.89
N LEU A 66 -1.00 -5.12 13.52
CA LEU A 66 -2.00 -5.42 12.48
C LEU A 66 -3.33 -4.70 12.72
N TRP A 67 -3.73 -4.55 13.98
CA TRP A 67 -4.98 -3.88 14.34
C TRP A 67 -4.98 -2.40 13.94
N VAL A 68 -3.84 -1.70 14.03
CA VAL A 68 -3.72 -0.29 13.60
C VAL A 68 -3.91 -0.17 12.09
N ILE A 69 -3.31 -1.09 11.32
CA ILE A 69 -3.42 -1.13 9.86
C ILE A 69 -4.87 -1.39 9.43
N ILE A 70 -5.55 -2.33 10.08
CA ILE A 70 -6.96 -2.64 9.83
C ILE A 70 -7.84 -1.43 10.18
N ILE A 71 -7.57 -0.75 11.30
CA ILE A 71 -8.28 0.48 11.67
C ILE A 71 -8.07 1.55 10.61
N THR A 72 -6.84 1.78 10.14
CA THR A 72 -6.58 2.78 9.09
C THR A 72 -7.35 2.45 7.80
N LEU A 73 -7.42 1.18 7.40
CA LEU A 73 -8.21 0.74 6.24
C LEU A 73 -9.71 0.98 6.42
N ILE A 74 -10.26 0.70 7.61
CA ILE A 74 -11.66 0.94 7.91
C ILE A 74 -11.94 2.44 7.98
N LEU A 75 -11.07 3.23 8.62
CA LEU A 75 -11.25 4.66 8.81
C LEU A 75 -11.27 5.42 7.48
N THR A 76 -10.38 5.07 6.55
CA THR A 76 -10.39 5.62 5.19
C THR A 76 -11.63 5.19 4.42
N GLY A 77 -12.08 3.95 4.59
CA GLY A 77 -13.35 3.43 4.05
C GLY A 77 -14.57 4.21 4.53
N VAL A 78 -14.64 4.48 5.83
CA VAL A 78 -15.72 5.25 6.47
C VAL A 78 -15.67 6.71 6.05
N LEU A 79 -14.52 7.37 6.11
CA LEU A 79 -14.35 8.78 5.70
C LEU A 79 -14.82 9.02 4.27
N PHE A 80 -14.43 8.15 3.34
CA PHE A 80 -14.88 8.26 1.96
C PHE A 80 -16.36 7.94 1.77
N SER A 81 -16.89 6.94 2.48
CA SER A 81 -18.32 6.63 2.45
C SER A 81 -19.15 7.81 2.97
N PHE A 82 -18.67 8.48 4.01
CA PHE A 82 -19.31 9.66 4.61
C PHE A 82 -19.23 10.90 3.69
N LEU A 83 -18.06 11.15 3.07
CA LEU A 83 -17.89 12.23 2.08
C LEU A 83 -18.82 12.05 0.88
N HIS A 84 -19.04 10.80 0.46
CA HIS A 84 -19.87 10.50 -0.70
C HIS A 84 -21.37 10.47 -0.39
N TRP A 85 -21.77 10.04 0.81
CA TRP A 85 -23.15 10.14 1.31
C TRP A 85 -23.66 11.58 1.19
N LYS A 86 -22.80 12.56 1.45
CA LYS A 86 -23.16 13.98 1.37
C LYS A 86 -23.26 14.52 -0.07
N THR A 87 -22.82 13.77 -1.07
CA THR A 87 -22.54 14.33 -2.41
C THR A 87 -23.57 13.94 -3.49
N LYS A 88 -24.10 12.70 -3.63
CA LYS A 88 -25.09 12.37 -4.70
C LYS A 88 -26.00 11.15 -4.41
N GLU A 89 -27.28 11.28 -4.79
CA GLU A 89 -28.37 10.28 -4.64
C GLU A 89 -28.30 9.06 -5.58
N GLU A 90 -27.43 9.05 -6.60
CA GLU A 90 -27.26 7.88 -7.51
C GLU A 90 -25.94 7.15 -7.25
N LEU A 91 -25.97 6.24 -6.27
CA LEU A 91 -24.82 5.50 -5.75
C LEU A 91 -24.25 4.48 -6.76
N LYS A 92 -23.29 4.88 -7.59
CA LYS A 92 -22.38 3.92 -8.25
C LYS A 92 -21.28 3.47 -7.27
N PHE A 93 -21.65 2.63 -6.30
CA PHE A 93 -20.82 2.08 -5.21
C PHE A 93 -19.41 1.64 -5.66
N PHE A 94 -19.31 0.91 -6.78
CA PHE A 94 -18.05 0.43 -7.33
C PHE A 94 -17.05 1.52 -7.77
N LYS A 95 -17.55 2.69 -8.18
CA LYS A 95 -16.69 3.79 -8.63
C LYS A 95 -16.04 4.51 -7.44
N ILE A 96 -16.77 4.55 -6.32
CA ILE A 96 -16.37 5.16 -5.05
C ILE A 96 -15.33 4.29 -4.37
N MET A 97 -15.60 2.98 -4.26
CA MET A 97 -14.68 2.02 -3.65
C MET A 97 -13.29 2.04 -4.31
N LYS A 98 -13.24 2.23 -5.64
CA LYS A 98 -11.98 2.43 -6.38
C LYS A 98 -11.28 3.76 -6.05
N GLY A 99 -12.03 4.81 -5.70
CA GLY A 99 -11.46 6.08 -5.23
C GLY A 99 -10.86 5.94 -3.83
N VAL A 100 -11.58 5.28 -2.91
CA VAL A 100 -11.12 4.98 -1.55
C VAL A 100 -9.84 4.15 -1.56
N TRP A 101 -9.80 3.13 -2.40
CA TRP A 101 -8.64 2.25 -2.53
C TRP A 101 -7.39 3.00 -2.99
N ARG A 102 -7.54 3.97 -3.90
CA ARG A 102 -6.42 4.83 -4.35
C ARG A 102 -5.95 5.81 -3.30
N PHE A 103 -6.84 6.30 -2.44
CA PHE A 103 -6.41 7.16 -1.34
C PHE A 103 -5.62 6.36 -0.30
N ASN A 104 -6.03 5.12 -0.02
CA ASN A 104 -5.26 4.21 0.82
C ASN A 104 -3.84 3.99 0.28
N PHE A 105 -3.67 3.79 -1.04
CA PHE A 105 -2.35 3.71 -1.65
C PHE A 105 -1.44 4.88 -1.26
N LEU A 106 -1.95 6.11 -1.41
CA LEU A 106 -1.18 7.32 -1.10
C LEU A 106 -0.88 7.43 0.40
N LEU A 107 -1.88 7.16 1.24
CA LEU A 107 -1.74 7.21 2.69
C LEU A 107 -0.70 6.19 3.19
N PHE A 108 -0.80 4.94 2.75
CA PHE A 108 0.15 3.89 3.12
C PHE A 108 1.54 4.14 2.54
N SER A 109 1.66 4.74 1.34
CA SER A 109 2.95 5.09 0.75
C SER A 109 3.69 6.16 1.57
N ILE A 110 2.97 7.20 2.00
CA ILE A 110 3.54 8.25 2.88
C ILE A 110 3.91 7.66 4.25
N SER A 111 3.00 6.88 4.83
CA SER A 111 3.23 6.24 6.13
C SER A 111 4.44 5.30 6.08
N TYR A 112 4.60 4.55 4.98
CA TYR A 112 5.76 3.71 4.72
C TYR A 112 7.07 4.51 4.70
N LEU A 113 7.12 5.63 3.98
CA LEU A 113 8.30 6.50 3.93
C LEU A 113 8.68 7.04 5.31
N LEU A 114 7.70 7.47 6.11
CA LEU A 114 7.92 7.94 7.48
C LEU A 114 8.45 6.82 8.38
N LEU A 115 7.80 5.65 8.35
CA LEU A 115 8.22 4.47 9.09
C LEU A 115 9.63 4.03 8.71
N LEU A 116 9.99 4.10 7.43
CA LEU A 116 11.31 3.72 6.95
C LEU A 116 12.39 4.67 7.48
N MET A 117 12.11 5.98 7.52
CA MET A 117 13.02 6.94 8.14
C MET A 117 13.18 6.68 9.64
N LEU A 118 12.09 6.40 10.36
CA LEU A 118 12.12 6.08 11.78
C LEU A 118 12.84 4.75 12.08
N GLY A 119 12.65 3.73 11.25
CA GLY A 119 13.35 2.46 11.38
C GLY A 119 14.84 2.61 11.14
N LEU A 120 15.23 3.43 10.17
CA LEU A 120 16.64 3.71 9.88
C LEU A 120 17.31 4.45 11.05
N THR A 121 16.66 5.48 11.62
CA THR A 121 17.22 6.20 12.78
C THR A 121 17.28 5.33 14.02
N HIS A 122 16.25 4.51 14.28
CA HIS A 122 16.25 3.59 15.41
C HIS A 122 17.41 2.59 15.31
N ARG A 123 17.64 2.01 14.13
CA ARG A 123 18.74 1.07 13.91
C ARG A 123 20.12 1.71 14.10
N ILE A 124 20.29 2.97 13.67
CA ILE A 124 21.54 3.71 13.86
C ILE A 124 21.75 4.05 15.34
N SER A 125 20.69 4.36 16.10
CA SER A 125 20.79 4.72 17.53
C SER A 125 21.04 3.53 18.47
N VAL A 126 20.71 2.31 18.03
CA VAL A 126 20.84 1.07 18.82
C VAL A 126 22.16 0.33 18.52
N ILE A 127 22.91 0.77 17.50
CA ILE A 127 24.28 0.33 17.20
C ILE A 127 25.26 1.22 17.97
#